data_AF-A0A355S3E6-F1
#
_entry.id   AF-A0A355S3E6-F1
#
_cell.length_a   1.000
_cell.length_b   1.000
_cell.length_c   1.000
_cell.angle_alpha   90.00
_cell.angle_beta   90.00
_cell.angle_gamma   90.00
#
_symmetry.space_group_name_H-M   'P 1'
#
loop_
_entity.id
_entity.type
_entity.pdbx_description
1 polymer ?
#
loop_
_entity_poly.entity_id
_entity_poly.type
_entity_poly.pdbx_seq_one_letter_code
_entity_poly.pdbx_strand_id
1 'polypeptide(L)'
;TASSAESNVGSVSSYLGLPVKILTSFVKGSPVSRFIKDNLAGRHMDYEGPDIEQGGPWGYRHQINMADSGTGSRGPRVWNDRAGEVGRDLRADDFDLERIFGEEGAQIVHMSGLIAALSPDSTQFCLDVA
;
A
#
# COMPACT_ATOMS: atom_id res chain seq x y z
N THR A 1 10.34 -4.53 9.28
CA THR A 1 10.36 -3.38 8.35
C THR A 1 9.00 -3.25 7.72
N ALA A 2 8.53 -2.05 7.39
CA ALA A 2 7.33 -1.85 6.55
C ALA A 2 7.81 -1.60 5.12
N SER A 3 7.32 -2.39 4.18
CA SER A 3 7.74 -2.33 2.78
C SER A 3 6.63 -2.91 1.89
N SER A 4 6.53 -2.39 0.68
CA SER A 4 5.64 -2.88 -0.38
C SER A 4 6.28 -2.60 -1.74
N ALA A 5 5.74 -3.20 -2.80
CA ALA A 5 6.23 -2.93 -4.16
C ALA A 5 6.12 -1.43 -4.49
N GLU A 6 4.94 -0.86 -4.25
CA GLU A 6 4.58 0.52 -4.57
C GLU A 6 5.38 1.52 -3.73
N SER A 7 5.45 1.32 -2.41
CA SER A 7 6.16 2.26 -1.53
C SER A 7 7.68 2.21 -1.74
N ASN A 8 8.24 1.06 -2.14
CA ASN A 8 9.65 0.98 -2.49
C ASN A 8 9.95 1.76 -3.78
N VAL A 9 9.08 1.69 -4.79
CA VAL A 9 9.20 2.52 -6.00
C VAL A 9 9.06 4.01 -5.65
N GLY A 10 8.04 4.36 -4.86
CA GLY A 10 7.82 5.73 -4.39
C GLY A 10 9.01 6.29 -3.58
N SER A 11 9.74 5.44 -2.86
CA SER A 11 10.93 5.86 -2.09
C SER A 11 12.04 6.41 -2.99
N VAL A 12 12.17 5.92 -4.23
CA VAL A 12 13.17 6.44 -5.17
C VAL A 12 12.91 7.91 -5.47
N SER A 13 11.68 8.25 -5.88
CA SER A 13 11.27 9.63 -6.16
C SER A 13 11.32 10.51 -4.92
N SER A 14 10.84 9.99 -3.79
CA SER A 14 10.84 10.71 -2.52
C SER A 14 12.25 11.12 -2.07
N TYR A 15 13.21 10.21 -2.14
CA TYR A 15 14.61 10.53 -1.79
C TYR A 15 15.33 11.43 -2.81
N LEU A 16 14.75 11.62 -4.00
CA LEU A 16 15.19 12.64 -4.96
C LEU A 16 14.55 14.01 -4.68
N GLY A 17 13.76 14.14 -3.60
CA GLY A 17 13.10 15.38 -3.21
C GLY A 17 11.79 15.66 -3.93
N LEU A 18 11.24 14.67 -4.63
CA LEU A 18 9.95 14.79 -5.31
C LEU A 18 8.80 14.42 -4.36
N PRO A 19 7.66 15.13 -4.42
CA PRO A 19 6.48 14.76 -3.63
C PRO A 19 5.94 13.41 -4.10
N VAL A 20 5.56 12.57 -3.13
CA VAL A 20 5.00 11.23 -3.37
C VAL A 20 3.86 11.01 -2.38
N LYS A 21 2.71 10.54 -2.90
CA LYS A 21 1.54 10.19 -2.10
C LYS A 21 1.19 8.71 -2.33
N ILE A 22 0.95 7.98 -1.25
CA ILE A 22 0.50 6.59 -1.27
C ILE A 22 -1.00 6.53 -1.00
N LEU A 23 -1.78 6.01 -1.95
CA LEU A 23 -3.21 5.75 -1.79
C LEU A 23 -3.40 4.35 -1.20
N THR A 24 -3.85 4.25 0.05
CA THR A 24 -4.02 2.96 0.73
C THR A 24 -4.96 3.03 1.92
N SER A 25 -5.47 1.88 2.36
CA SER A 25 -6.33 1.78 3.54
C SER A 25 -5.57 1.29 4.76
N PHE A 26 -6.07 1.62 5.94
CA PHE A 26 -5.49 1.23 7.21
C PHE A 26 -6.51 0.56 8.12
N VAL A 27 -6.06 -0.30 9.04
CA VAL A 27 -6.91 -0.82 10.10
C VAL A 27 -6.94 0.17 11.25
N LYS A 28 -8.13 0.66 11.60
CA LYS A 28 -8.33 1.65 12.65
C LYS A 28 -7.80 1.16 13.99
N GLY A 29 -7.04 2.02 14.68
CA GLY A 29 -6.46 1.72 16.00
C GLY A 29 -5.37 0.63 16.00
N SER A 30 -5.01 0.06 14.84
CA SER A 30 -3.99 -0.98 14.77
C SER A 30 -2.57 -0.41 14.96
N PRO A 31 -1.74 -1.02 15.83
CA PRO A 31 -0.33 -0.62 15.97
C PRO A 31 0.45 -0.84 14.67
N VAL A 32 0.01 -1.77 13.80
CA VAL A 32 0.61 -1.98 12.49
C VAL A 32 0.31 -0.80 11.55
N SER A 33 -0.90 -0.25 11.59
CA SER A 33 -1.23 0.98 10.86
C SER A 33 -0.32 2.12 11.28
N ARG A 34 -0.12 2.30 12.60
CA ARG A 34 0.78 3.33 13.12
C ARG A 34 2.21 3.13 12.62
N PHE A 35 2.72 1.90 12.71
CA PHE A 35 4.05 1.53 12.22
C PHE A 35 4.24 1.83 10.72
N ILE A 36 3.24 1.53 9.88
CA ILE A 36 3.29 1.82 8.44
C ILE A 36 3.26 3.34 8.19
N LYS A 37 2.36 4.08 8.85
CA LYS A 37 2.25 5.55 8.74
C LYS A 37 3.56 6.24 9.12
N ASP A 38 4.16 5.86 10.26
CA ASP A 38 5.45 6.39 10.71
C ASP A 38 6.59 6.03 9.72
N ASN A 39 6.57 4.84 9.13
CA ASN A 39 7.55 4.44 8.13
C ASN A 39 7.41 5.19 6.79
N LEU A 40 6.20 5.49 6.34
CA LEU A 40 5.96 6.31 5.15
C LEU A 40 6.43 7.75 5.39
N ALA A 41 6.08 8.34 6.52
CA ALA A 41 6.53 9.67 6.92
C ALA A 41 8.07 9.75 7.04
N GLY A 42 8.70 8.72 7.62
CA GLY A 42 10.16 8.59 7.71
C GLY A 42 10.86 8.48 6.36
N ARG A 43 10.12 8.13 5.30
CA ARG A 43 10.57 8.11 3.90
C ARG A 43 10.06 9.31 3.10
N HIS A 44 9.60 10.37 3.75
CA HIS A 44 9.08 11.61 3.16
C HIS A 44 7.92 11.41 2.16
N MET A 45 7.09 10.39 2.38
CA MET A 45 5.90 10.13 1.57
C MET A 45 4.64 10.50 2.35
N ASP A 46 3.74 11.22 1.69
CA ASP A 46 2.36 11.40 2.17
C ASP A 46 1.56 10.12 1.93
N TYR A 47 0.44 9.99 2.62
CA TYR A 47 -0.52 8.93 2.36
C TYR A 47 -1.95 9.47 2.48
N GLU A 48 -2.88 8.81 1.79
CA GLU A 48 -4.30 9.10 1.86
C GLU A 48 -5.07 7.78 1.86
N GLY A 49 -6.23 7.78 2.52
CA GLY A 49 -7.19 6.68 2.54
C GLY A 49 -7.75 6.37 3.93
N PRO A 50 -8.79 5.53 4.00
CA PRO A 50 -9.62 5.37 5.19
C PRO A 50 -8.96 4.51 6.28
N ASP A 51 -9.34 4.77 7.53
CA ASP A 51 -9.13 3.88 8.67
C ASP A 51 -10.36 2.98 8.85
N ILE A 52 -10.26 1.73 8.42
CA ILE A 52 -11.32 0.71 8.40
C ILE A 52 -11.36 -0.05 9.74
N GLU A 53 -12.56 -0.27 10.27
CA GLU A 53 -12.76 -1.09 11.48
C GLU A 53 -12.26 -2.53 11.26
N GLN A 54 -11.51 -3.08 12.22
CA GLN A 54 -10.95 -4.43 12.10
C GLN A 54 -12.04 -5.51 11.92
N GLY A 55 -13.21 -5.30 12.52
CA GLY A 55 -14.29 -6.28 12.56
C GLY A 55 -14.02 -7.38 13.59
N GLY A 56 -14.05 -8.64 13.16
CA GLY A 56 -13.87 -9.81 14.03
C GLY A 56 -12.43 -10.35 14.10
N PRO A 57 -12.20 -11.47 14.80
CA PRO A 57 -10.88 -12.10 14.94
C PRO A 57 -10.19 -12.47 13.61
N TRP A 58 -10.98 -12.63 12.55
CA TRP A 58 -10.51 -12.95 11.19
C TRP A 58 -10.77 -11.82 10.19
N GLY A 59 -11.08 -10.62 10.67
CA GLY A 59 -11.38 -9.45 9.83
C GLY A 59 -10.13 -8.82 9.21
N TYR A 60 -10.20 -7.51 8.98
CA TYR A 60 -9.15 -6.79 8.29
C TYR A 60 -7.83 -6.81 9.05
N ARG A 61 -6.73 -7.02 8.31
CA ARG A 61 -5.37 -6.96 8.83
C ARG A 61 -4.45 -6.31 7.80
N HIS A 62 -3.24 -5.99 8.21
CA HIS A 62 -2.19 -5.60 7.25
C HIS A 62 -1.45 -6.84 6.79
N GLN A 63 -0.99 -6.86 5.54
CA GLN A 63 -0.19 -7.97 5.05
C GLN A 63 1.12 -8.08 5.82
N ILE A 64 1.47 -9.31 6.16
CA ILE A 64 2.76 -9.66 6.75
C ILE A 64 3.41 -10.77 5.93
N ASN A 65 4.73 -10.81 5.92
CA ASN A 65 5.46 -11.92 5.34
C ASN A 65 6.60 -12.36 6.25
N MET A 66 6.91 -13.65 6.14
CA MET A 66 8.15 -14.20 6.65
C MET A 66 9.07 -14.40 5.46
N ALA A 67 10.24 -13.77 5.51
CA ALA A 67 11.24 -13.83 4.46
C ALA A 67 12.51 -14.51 4.99
N ASP A 68 12.86 -15.63 4.37
CA ASP A 68 14.16 -16.27 4.52
C ASP A 68 15.11 -15.66 3.47
N SER A 69 16.29 -15.19 3.90
CA SER A 69 17.25 -14.46 3.05
C SER A 69 18.01 -15.31 2.03
N GLY A 70 17.94 -16.63 2.09
CA GLY A 70 18.80 -17.50 1.29
C GLY A 70 20.09 -17.91 1.99
N THR A 71 20.79 -18.87 1.40
CA THR A 71 22.19 -19.18 1.73
C THR A 71 22.85 -19.91 0.55
N GLY A 72 24.11 -19.56 0.23
CA GLY A 72 24.83 -20.11 -0.91
C GLY A 72 24.10 -19.86 -2.24
N SER A 73 23.82 -20.93 -2.99
CA SER A 73 23.08 -20.88 -4.26
C SER A 73 21.56 -20.83 -4.10
N ARG A 74 21.03 -21.00 -2.89
CA ARG A 74 19.59 -20.94 -2.65
C ARG A 74 19.16 -19.48 -2.43
N GLY A 75 18.34 -18.98 -3.36
CA GLY A 75 17.71 -17.66 -3.24
C GLY A 75 16.73 -17.52 -2.06
N PRO A 76 16.30 -16.28 -1.77
CA PRO A 76 15.36 -16.01 -0.70
C PRO A 76 13.99 -16.65 -0.96
N ARG A 77 13.27 -16.96 0.11
CA ARG A 77 11.89 -17.48 0.06
C ARG A 77 11.00 -16.63 0.92
N VAL A 78 9.80 -16.33 0.43
CA VAL A 78 8.83 -15.46 1.11
C VAL A 78 7.51 -16.19 1.23
N TRP A 79 6.97 -16.22 2.44
CA TRP A 79 5.63 -16.71 2.73
C TRP A 79 4.77 -15.55 3.22
N ASN A 80 3.62 -15.34 2.59
CA ASN A 80 2.76 -14.19 2.84
C ASN A 80 1.49 -14.63 3.57
N ASP A 81 1.10 -13.90 4.62
CA ASP A 81 -0.30 -13.84 5.05
C ASP A 81 -0.90 -12.56 4.47
N ARG A 82 -1.76 -12.76 3.46
CA ARG A 82 -2.36 -11.68 2.67
C ARG A 82 -3.87 -11.85 2.50
N ALA A 83 -4.44 -12.97 2.95
CA ALA A 83 -5.82 -13.32 2.64
C ALA A 83 -6.85 -12.29 3.17
N GLY A 84 -6.59 -11.65 4.31
CA GLY A 84 -7.43 -10.57 4.85
C GLY A 84 -6.75 -9.22 4.86
N GLU A 85 -5.80 -8.96 3.96
CA GLU A 85 -5.14 -7.66 3.93
C GLU A 85 -6.14 -6.54 3.59
N VAL A 86 -6.07 -5.40 4.28
CA VAL A 86 -7.01 -4.29 4.10
C VAL A 86 -6.94 -3.66 2.70
N GLY A 87 -5.78 -3.75 2.04
CA GLY A 87 -5.58 -3.22 0.68
C GLY A 87 -6.34 -3.99 -0.41
N ARG A 88 -6.88 -5.18 -0.12
CA ARG A 88 -7.63 -5.97 -1.11
C ARG A 88 -9.00 -5.37 -1.45
N ASP A 89 -9.55 -4.52 -0.59
CA ASP A 89 -10.89 -3.93 -0.77
C ASP A 89 -10.83 -2.43 -1.11
N LEU A 90 -9.70 -1.97 -1.64
CA LEU A 90 -9.54 -0.59 -2.11
C LEU A 90 -10.56 -0.26 -3.21
N ARG A 91 -11.15 0.93 -3.13
CA ARG A 91 -12.06 1.49 -4.15
C ARG A 91 -11.62 2.89 -4.54
N ALA A 92 -11.89 3.28 -5.78
CA ALA A 92 -11.53 4.61 -6.27
C ALA A 92 -12.26 5.71 -5.48
N ASP A 93 -13.51 5.43 -5.11
CA ASP A 93 -14.38 6.32 -4.32
C ASP A 93 -13.86 6.59 -2.89
N ASP A 94 -12.85 5.84 -2.42
CA ASP A 94 -12.18 6.13 -1.15
C ASP A 94 -11.22 7.33 -1.24
N PHE A 95 -11.00 7.86 -2.45
CA PHE A 95 -10.02 8.90 -2.75
C PHE A 95 -10.65 10.03 -3.58
N ASP A 96 -10.21 11.26 -3.30
CA ASP A 96 -10.58 12.42 -4.10
C ASP A 96 -9.66 12.54 -5.32
N LEU A 97 -9.91 11.73 -6.34
CA LEU A 97 -9.06 11.64 -7.53
C LEU A 97 -9.07 12.93 -8.37
N GLU A 98 -10.18 13.68 -8.36
CA GLU A 98 -10.26 14.99 -9.04
C GLU A 98 -9.30 15.98 -8.38
N ARG A 99 -9.28 16.04 -7.04
CA ARG A 99 -8.33 16.87 -6.30
C ARG A 99 -6.89 16.40 -6.47
N ILE A 100 -6.62 15.08 -6.38
CA ILE A 100 -5.26 14.53 -6.46
C ILE A 100 -4.65 14.75 -7.86
N PHE A 101 -5.40 14.45 -8.93
CA PHE A 101 -4.88 14.58 -10.30
C PHE A 101 -5.03 15.99 -10.87
N GLY A 102 -6.06 16.73 -10.48
CA GLY A 102 -6.35 18.07 -10.97
C GLY A 102 -5.66 19.18 -10.18
N GLU A 103 -5.98 19.30 -8.88
CA GLU A 103 -5.53 20.42 -8.05
C GLU A 103 -4.12 20.22 -7.49
N GLU A 104 -3.83 19.04 -6.93
CA GLU A 104 -2.49 18.68 -6.46
C GLU A 104 -1.53 18.37 -7.61
N GLY A 105 -2.08 18.04 -8.78
CA GLY A 105 -1.34 17.91 -10.04
C GLY A 105 -0.42 16.70 -10.10
N ALA A 106 -0.79 15.56 -9.52
CA ALA A 106 0.02 14.33 -9.63
C ALA A 106 0.21 13.92 -11.10
N GLN A 107 1.47 13.91 -11.57
CA GLN A 107 1.81 13.73 -12.99
C GLN A 107 2.06 12.26 -13.39
N ILE A 108 2.34 11.40 -12.41
CA ILE A 108 2.70 10.01 -12.64
C ILE A 108 1.96 9.16 -11.62
N VAL A 109 1.21 8.18 -12.14
CA VAL A 109 0.59 7.13 -11.34
C VAL A 109 1.42 5.86 -11.51
N HIS A 110 1.85 5.27 -10.39
CA HIS A 110 2.50 3.97 -10.37
C HIS A 110 1.59 2.96 -9.70
N MET A 111 1.27 1.90 -10.43
CA MET A 111 0.59 0.71 -9.91
C MET A 111 1.36 -0.52 -10.38
N SER A 112 1.35 -1.58 -9.57
CA SER A 112 2.01 -2.83 -9.91
C SER A 112 1.00 -3.94 -10.22
N GLY A 113 1.45 -5.01 -10.86
CA GLY A 113 0.61 -6.20 -11.03
C GLY A 113 0.20 -6.87 -9.72
N LEU A 114 0.85 -6.52 -8.59
CA LEU A 114 0.48 -7.05 -7.28
C LEU A 114 -0.86 -6.50 -6.81
N ILE A 115 -1.02 -5.17 -6.78
CA ILE A 115 -2.27 -4.52 -6.37
C ILE A 115 -3.42 -4.93 -7.29
N ALA A 116 -3.16 -5.01 -8.60
CA ALA A 116 -4.17 -5.45 -9.56
C ALA A 116 -4.63 -6.91 -9.37
N ALA A 117 -3.87 -7.75 -8.64
CA ALA A 117 -4.13 -9.17 -8.47
C ALA A 117 -4.63 -9.57 -7.06
N LEU A 118 -4.84 -8.62 -6.14
CA LEU A 118 -5.24 -8.95 -4.76
C LEU A 118 -6.69 -9.44 -4.66
N SER A 119 -7.60 -8.80 -5.39
CA SER A 119 -9.03 -9.14 -5.43
C SER A 119 -9.69 -8.53 -6.68
N PRO A 120 -10.95 -8.91 -6.98
CA PRO A 120 -11.74 -8.22 -8.00
C PRO A 120 -11.92 -6.71 -7.73
N ASP A 121 -12.08 -6.31 -6.46
CA ASP A 121 -12.23 -4.90 -6.08
C ASP A 121 -10.92 -4.14 -6.34
N SER A 122 -9.76 -4.71 -5.99
CA SER A 122 -8.47 -4.07 -6.24
C SER A 122 -8.12 -4.02 -7.74
N THR A 123 -8.58 -5.00 -8.53
CA THR A 123 -8.52 -4.92 -10.00
C THR A 123 -9.36 -3.76 -10.50
N GLN A 124 -10.60 -3.62 -10.02
CA GLN A 124 -11.50 -2.54 -10.44
C GLN A 124 -10.93 -1.17 -10.06
N PHE A 125 -10.40 -1.03 -8.83
CA PHE A 125 -9.66 0.16 -8.41
C PHE A 125 -8.54 0.55 -9.40
N CYS A 126 -7.72 -0.42 -9.83
CA CYS A 126 -6.68 -0.13 -10.82
C CYS A 126 -7.23 0.29 -12.18
N LEU A 127 -8.42 -0.18 -12.58
CA LEU A 127 -9.06 0.24 -13.82
C LEU A 127 -9.67 1.64 -13.70
N ASP A 128 -10.24 1.98 -12.56
CA ASP A 128 -10.86 3.28 -12.31
C ASP A 128 -9.82 4.41 -12.18
N VAL A 129 -8.61 4.07 -11.72
CA VAL A 129 -7.49 5.02 -11.55
C VAL A 129 -6.69 5.23 -12.85
N ALA A 130 -6.74 4.28 -13.80
CA ALA A 130 -5.91 4.29 -15.02
C ALA A 130 -6.53 5.09 -16.18
#